data_AF-A0AAV4JEQ4-F1
#
_entry.id   AF-A0AAV4JEQ4-F1
#
_cell.length_a   1.000
_cell.length_b   1.000
_cell.length_c   1.000
_cell.angle_alpha   90.00
_cell.angle_beta   90.00
_cell.angle_gamma   90.00
#
_symmetry.space_group_name_H-M   'P 1'
#
loop_
_entity.id
_entity.type
_entity.pdbx_description
1 polymer ?
#
loop_
_entity_poly.entity_id
_entity_poly.type
_entity_poly.pdbx_seq_one_letter_code
_entity_poly.pdbx_strand_id
1 'polypeptide(L)'
;MQVDAASSEDSPLLKKKFVKSLTISDDDKSEGLERDPTSIEDLSGRDIFGTGRLLVVLCVLLVELCERLAYYSVSSNLVLFCTSLLHLTSTQATTVSLVFTGTVYIIPIVGGYIADAWSNRFNVIYGSGLIYLCGLFLLLCAAQQYSDLFGSDVADPSVEFRRVSYIGGLCLVAVGTGGIKSNVGPFGAQQVEDMGADAVQVFFNWFYWFVNAGGLVAFTGIAYVEQNISFSVGYLVPFVAMLLSLIFLNVGRTRYIYRDAQGSILVTSLRICGEACCKQSPFLDGRRQVFDSARREYGGSFESHLVDGVITVIKILPIFAFIIMFWVIYSQMQTTYFIQGERMDLALGSGQIPVAMLNGINTIAVMLVIPLLDRLLYPFCKRIGHPLTHLQRIGIGFVLVAISVFVAGGVEIVRKRHLGFEQKVGDEVFYSANVSVLWQVPQFFFVGAGEAFTSIS
;
A
#
# COMPACT_ATOMS: atom_id res chain seq x y z
N MET A 1 50.38 30.88 27.91
CA MET A 1 50.27 31.52 26.58
C MET A 1 49.42 30.56 25.75
N GLN A 2 48.09 30.71 25.72
CA GLN A 2 47.32 31.52 24.73
C GLN A 2 47.74 31.15 23.29
N VAL A 3 46.92 30.76 22.30
CA VAL A 3 45.52 31.04 21.88
C VAL A 3 45.24 30.11 20.67
N ASP A 4 44.14 29.33 20.66
CA ASP A 4 42.91 29.37 19.81
C ASP A 4 42.92 28.89 18.34
N ALA A 5 41.91 28.02 18.09
CA ALA A 5 40.84 28.01 17.06
C ALA A 5 41.09 27.77 15.55
N ALA A 6 40.40 26.74 15.01
CA ALA A 6 39.27 26.80 14.04
C ALA A 6 39.07 25.40 13.41
N SER A 7 38.08 24.57 13.78
CA SER A 7 36.66 24.52 13.35
C SER A 7 36.42 24.50 11.83
N SER A 8 36.04 23.34 11.28
CA SER A 8 35.29 23.20 10.03
C SER A 8 34.07 22.31 10.26
N GLU A 9 32.92 22.80 9.81
CA GLU A 9 31.56 22.40 10.15
C GLU A 9 31.13 21.03 9.59
N ASP A 10 30.64 20.15 10.48
CA ASP A 10 29.70 19.08 10.14
C ASP A 10 28.28 19.57 10.47
N SER A 11 27.41 19.66 9.47
CA SER A 11 26.08 20.26 9.58
C SER A 11 25.11 19.44 10.48
N PRO A 12 24.74 19.91 11.69
CA PRO A 12 23.95 19.14 12.66
C PRO A 12 22.42 19.35 12.54
N LEU A 13 21.96 20.11 11.54
CA LEU A 13 20.59 20.66 11.51
C LEU A 13 19.52 19.68 11.04
N LEU A 14 19.87 18.65 10.26
CA LEU A 14 18.91 17.64 9.77
C LEU A 14 18.61 16.53 10.79
N LYS A 15 19.63 16.06 11.54
CA LYS A 15 19.41 15.11 12.66
C LYS A 15 18.63 15.73 13.81
N LYS A 16 18.88 17.00 14.15
CA LYS A 16 18.16 17.69 15.23
C LYS A 16 16.68 17.94 14.92
N LYS A 17 16.29 18.25 13.67
CA LYS A 17 14.86 18.42 13.34
C LYS A 17 14.08 17.11 13.31
N PHE A 18 14.70 16.01 12.89
CA PHE A 18 14.08 14.69 12.87
C PHE A 18 13.91 14.12 14.28
N VAL A 19 14.95 14.20 15.12
CA VAL A 19 14.92 13.67 16.50
C VAL A 19 14.09 14.55 17.44
N LYS A 20 14.05 15.87 17.24
CA LYS A 20 13.22 16.79 18.04
C LYS A 20 11.72 16.69 17.73
N SER A 21 11.35 16.01 16.64
CA SER A 21 9.97 15.58 16.37
C SER A 21 9.60 14.27 17.07
N LEU A 22 10.57 13.54 17.64
CA LEU A 22 10.42 12.13 18.04
C LEU A 22 10.93 11.81 19.45
N THR A 23 11.62 12.71 20.16
CA THR A 23 12.06 12.53 21.57
C THR A 23 12.30 13.87 22.29
N ILE A 24 11.88 13.99 23.57
CA ILE A 24 12.32 15.01 24.55
C ILE A 24 12.65 14.34 25.89
N SER A 25 13.59 14.99 26.60
CA SER A 25 14.20 14.65 27.88
C SER A 25 13.30 14.86 29.10
N ASP A 26 13.57 14.07 30.14
CA ASP A 26 12.99 14.18 31.48
C ASP A 26 13.35 15.51 32.15
N ASP A 27 12.33 16.26 32.60
CA ASP A 27 12.37 17.07 33.82
C ASP A 27 10.94 17.42 34.30
N ASP A 28 10.58 16.77 35.41
CA ASP A 28 9.66 17.05 36.53
C ASP A 28 8.55 18.15 36.52
N LYS A 29 7.44 17.76 37.17
CA LYS A 29 6.46 18.50 38.02
C LYS A 29 5.20 19.19 37.44
N SER A 30 4.07 18.54 37.77
CA SER A 30 2.80 19.06 38.35
C SER A 30 2.27 20.45 37.97
N GLU A 31 1.04 20.51 37.44
CA GLU A 31 -0.18 21.07 38.08
C GLU A 31 -1.36 21.05 37.08
N GLY A 32 -2.59 21.05 37.59
CA GLY A 32 -3.79 20.72 36.83
C GLY A 32 -4.62 21.88 36.26
N LEU A 33 -5.77 21.47 35.71
CA LEU A 33 -7.03 22.19 35.42
C LEU A 33 -7.33 22.67 33.98
N GLU A 34 -8.60 22.39 33.63
CA GLU A 34 -9.49 22.93 32.58
C GLU A 34 -9.31 22.53 31.10
N ARG A 35 -10.38 21.90 30.56
CA ARG A 35 -10.58 21.52 29.15
C ARG A 35 -11.34 22.64 28.43
N ASP A 36 -10.75 23.17 27.37
CA ASP A 36 -11.40 24.05 26.39
C ASP A 36 -11.37 23.36 25.00
N PRO A 37 -12.50 23.22 24.26
CA PRO A 37 -12.58 22.38 23.08
C PRO A 37 -12.35 23.18 21.77
N THR A 38 -11.22 23.86 21.63
CA THR A 38 -10.86 24.53 20.36
C THR A 38 -9.34 24.71 20.19
N SER A 39 -8.63 23.65 19.76
CA SER A 39 -7.32 23.80 19.09
C SER A 39 -6.82 22.47 18.51
N ILE A 40 -7.14 22.21 17.23
CA ILE A 40 -6.53 21.13 16.44
C ILE A 40 -5.06 21.46 16.09
N GLU A 41 -4.58 22.66 16.41
CA GLU A 41 -3.18 23.08 16.22
C GLU A 41 -2.22 22.68 17.37
N ASP A 42 -2.73 22.13 18.49
CA ASP A 42 -1.90 21.83 19.67
C ASP A 42 -1.43 20.35 19.79
N LEU A 43 -1.77 19.53 18.79
CA LEU A 43 -1.32 18.12 18.68
C LEU A 43 0.03 17.97 17.94
N SER A 44 0.55 19.05 17.36
CA SER A 44 1.82 19.04 16.61
C SER A 44 3.05 19.23 17.50
N GLY A 45 2.88 19.47 18.81
CA GLY A 45 3.96 19.91 19.70
C GLY A 45 4.01 19.25 21.08
N ARG A 46 3.28 18.14 21.30
CA ARG A 46 3.34 17.38 22.56
C ARG A 46 3.99 16.01 22.32
N ASP A 47 4.96 15.71 23.16
CA ASP A 47 5.82 14.53 23.08
C ASP A 47 5.11 13.27 23.58
N ILE A 48 4.83 12.34 22.66
CA ILE A 48 3.96 11.20 22.94
C ILE A 48 4.77 9.93 23.30
N PHE A 49 5.92 9.66 22.67
CA PHE A 49 6.64 8.38 22.80
C PHE A 49 7.94 8.46 23.61
N GLY A 50 8.08 7.65 24.66
CA GLY A 50 9.38 7.44 25.33
C GLY A 50 10.40 6.70 24.44
N THR A 51 11.71 6.87 24.69
CA THR A 51 12.82 6.37 23.84
C THR A 51 12.72 4.90 23.45
N GLY A 52 12.28 4.03 24.38
CA GLY A 52 12.09 2.60 24.10
C GLY A 52 10.89 2.32 23.19
N ARG A 53 9.81 3.08 23.35
CA ARG A 53 8.58 2.96 22.55
C ARG A 53 8.78 3.52 21.14
N LEU A 54 9.52 4.63 21.03
CA LEU A 54 9.90 5.21 19.75
C LEU A 54 10.66 4.20 18.89
N LEU A 55 11.64 3.49 19.45
CA LEU A 55 12.39 2.48 18.70
C LEU A 55 11.47 1.41 18.13
N VAL A 56 10.53 0.91 18.94
CA VAL A 56 9.53 -0.08 18.52
C VAL A 56 8.67 0.45 17.38
N VAL A 57 8.15 1.67 17.50
CA VAL A 57 7.34 2.32 16.46
C VAL A 57 8.15 2.48 15.18
N LEU A 58 9.38 3.00 15.25
CA LEU A 58 10.26 3.18 14.10
C LEU A 58 10.60 1.86 13.40
N CYS A 59 10.86 0.78 14.16
CA CYS A 59 11.08 -0.54 13.58
C CYS A 59 9.87 -1.01 12.76
N VAL A 60 8.65 -0.84 13.27
CA VAL A 60 7.42 -1.23 12.54
C VAL A 60 7.18 -0.33 11.31
N LEU A 61 7.42 0.98 11.43
CA LEU A 61 7.30 1.91 10.30
C LEU A 61 8.31 1.60 9.19
N LEU A 62 9.56 1.25 9.55
CA LEU A 62 10.59 0.85 8.59
C LEU A 62 10.28 -0.50 7.94
N VAL A 63 9.70 -1.46 8.69
CA VAL A 63 9.16 -2.70 8.13
C VAL A 63 8.14 -2.41 7.03
N GLU A 64 7.21 -1.49 7.29
CA GLU A 64 6.19 -1.08 6.34
C GLU A 64 6.81 -0.39 5.11
N LEU A 65 7.70 0.58 5.30
CA LEU A 65 8.36 1.27 4.18
C LEU A 65 9.12 0.30 3.28
N CYS A 66 9.87 -0.63 3.87
CA CYS A 66 10.63 -1.63 3.12
C CYS A 66 9.70 -2.60 2.36
N GLU A 67 8.60 -3.04 2.96
CA GLU A 67 7.63 -3.91 2.26
C GLU A 67 6.94 -3.16 1.11
N ARG A 68 6.55 -1.89 1.32
CA ARG A 68 5.90 -1.09 0.27
C ARG A 68 6.83 -0.82 -0.88
N LEU A 69 8.07 -0.45 -0.58
CA LEU A 69 9.11 -0.32 -1.59
C LEU A 69 9.28 -1.63 -2.36
N ALA A 70 9.34 -2.78 -1.67
CA ALA A 70 9.48 -4.07 -2.33
C ALA A 70 8.29 -4.41 -3.25
N TYR A 71 7.07 -4.26 -2.75
CA TYR A 71 5.84 -4.52 -3.49
C TYR A 71 5.68 -3.62 -4.71
N TYR A 72 5.92 -2.32 -4.54
CA TYR A 72 5.80 -1.37 -5.64
C TYR A 72 6.91 -1.53 -6.67
N SER A 73 8.13 -1.93 -6.28
CA SER A 73 9.20 -2.25 -7.24
C SER A 73 8.75 -3.39 -8.15
N VAL A 74 8.31 -4.52 -7.56
CA VAL A 74 7.86 -5.70 -8.31
C VAL A 74 6.66 -5.38 -9.21
N SER A 75 5.69 -4.62 -8.73
CA SER A 75 4.47 -4.32 -9.50
C SER A 75 4.68 -3.26 -10.59
N SER A 76 5.64 -2.35 -10.42
CA SER A 76 5.79 -1.15 -11.26
C SER A 76 6.03 -1.45 -12.74
N ASN A 77 7.00 -2.32 -13.04
CA ASN A 77 7.34 -2.75 -14.40
C ASN A 77 7.04 -4.24 -14.65
N LEU A 78 6.11 -4.83 -13.90
CA LEU A 78 5.75 -6.24 -14.05
C LEU A 78 5.33 -6.57 -15.49
N VAL A 79 4.46 -5.74 -16.08
CA VAL A 79 3.99 -5.91 -17.47
C VAL A 79 5.16 -5.84 -18.44
N LEU A 80 6.05 -4.85 -18.27
CA LEU A 80 7.23 -4.69 -19.12
C LEU A 80 8.18 -5.90 -19.01
N PHE A 81 8.44 -6.39 -17.79
CA PHE A 81 9.27 -7.58 -17.59
C PHE A 81 8.68 -8.82 -18.28
N CYS A 82 7.37 -9.02 -18.16
CA CYS A 82 6.67 -10.11 -18.83
C CYS A 82 6.75 -10.01 -20.36
N THR A 83 6.68 -8.83 -20.93
CA THR A 83 6.79 -8.66 -22.39
C THR A 83 8.23 -8.76 -22.87
N SER A 84 9.20 -8.16 -22.18
CA SER A 84 10.59 -8.05 -22.66
C SER A 84 11.44 -9.29 -22.38
N LEU A 85 11.37 -9.85 -21.17
CA LEU A 85 12.26 -10.94 -20.73
C LEU A 85 11.58 -12.31 -20.74
N LEU A 86 10.25 -12.35 -20.62
CA LEU A 86 9.48 -13.59 -20.70
C LEU A 86 8.85 -13.82 -22.08
N HIS A 87 8.94 -12.84 -22.99
CA HIS A 87 8.33 -12.86 -24.32
C HIS A 87 6.84 -13.27 -24.30
N LEU A 88 6.09 -12.73 -23.33
CA LEU A 88 4.64 -12.91 -23.26
C LEU A 88 3.94 -11.83 -24.09
N THR A 89 2.77 -12.16 -24.64
CA THR A 89 1.93 -11.15 -25.29
C THR A 89 1.45 -10.10 -24.27
N SER A 90 1.17 -8.87 -24.70
CA SER A 90 0.66 -7.81 -23.81
C SER A 90 -0.60 -8.24 -23.04
N THR A 91 -1.47 -9.04 -23.66
CA THR A 91 -2.67 -9.61 -23.02
C THR A 91 -2.30 -10.60 -21.91
N GLN A 92 -1.34 -11.49 -22.14
CA GLN A 92 -0.87 -12.43 -21.11
C GLN A 92 -0.16 -11.68 -19.97
N ALA A 93 0.72 -10.73 -20.27
CA ALA A 93 1.42 -9.91 -19.27
C ALA A 93 0.44 -9.14 -18.38
N THR A 94 -0.59 -8.52 -18.99
CA THR A 94 -1.69 -7.86 -18.27
C THR A 94 -2.44 -8.84 -17.37
N THR A 95 -2.71 -10.06 -17.87
CA THR A 95 -3.41 -11.10 -17.10
C THR A 95 -2.58 -11.52 -15.88
N VAL A 96 -1.27 -11.73 -16.04
CA VAL A 96 -0.37 -12.04 -14.92
C VAL A 96 -0.38 -10.90 -13.89
N SER A 97 -0.28 -9.64 -14.33
CA SER A 97 -0.34 -8.47 -13.45
C SER A 97 -1.63 -8.40 -12.64
N LEU A 98 -2.79 -8.58 -13.30
CA LEU A 98 -4.10 -8.55 -12.65
C LEU A 98 -4.31 -9.72 -11.69
N VAL A 99 -3.89 -10.93 -12.07
CA VAL A 99 -3.99 -12.12 -11.20
C VAL A 99 -3.08 -11.96 -9.99
N PHE A 100 -1.85 -11.50 -10.17
CA PHE A 100 -0.92 -11.22 -9.08
C PHE A 100 -1.51 -10.19 -8.11
N THR A 101 -1.96 -9.04 -8.64
CA THR A 101 -2.54 -7.96 -7.84
C THR A 101 -3.80 -8.43 -7.11
N GLY A 102 -4.72 -9.10 -7.81
CA GLY A 102 -5.93 -9.66 -7.19
C GLY A 102 -5.61 -10.65 -6.07
N THR A 103 -4.62 -11.53 -6.28
CA THR A 103 -4.17 -12.48 -5.27
C THR A 103 -3.60 -11.76 -4.04
N VAL A 104 -2.76 -10.75 -4.24
CA VAL A 104 -2.19 -9.92 -3.18
C VAL A 104 -3.25 -9.25 -2.28
N TYR A 105 -4.45 -8.96 -2.80
CA TYR A 105 -5.56 -8.41 -2.02
C TYR A 105 -6.49 -9.46 -1.40
N ILE A 106 -6.45 -10.73 -1.85
CA ILE A 106 -7.24 -11.83 -1.29
C ILE A 106 -6.50 -12.56 -0.16
N ILE A 107 -5.22 -12.88 -0.35
CA ILE A 107 -4.42 -13.62 0.64
C ILE A 107 -4.36 -12.93 2.03
N PRO A 108 -4.40 -11.59 2.18
CA PRO A 108 -4.47 -10.95 3.49
C PRO A 108 -5.60 -11.45 4.40
N ILE A 109 -6.72 -11.91 3.83
CA ILE A 109 -7.81 -12.53 4.61
C ILE A 109 -7.30 -13.78 5.34
N VAL A 110 -6.50 -14.60 4.65
CA VAL A 110 -5.88 -15.80 5.21
C VAL A 110 -4.79 -15.42 6.21
N GLY A 111 -3.96 -14.43 5.90
CA GLY A 111 -2.90 -13.93 6.79
C GLY A 111 -3.44 -13.41 8.13
N GLY A 112 -4.52 -12.62 8.09
CA GLY A 112 -5.20 -12.13 9.29
C GLY A 112 -5.84 -13.26 10.09
N TYR A 113 -6.51 -14.20 9.40
CA TYR A 113 -7.08 -15.39 10.04
C TYR A 113 -6.01 -16.21 10.80
N ILE A 114 -4.87 -16.49 10.18
CA ILE A 114 -3.78 -17.25 10.82
C ILE A 114 -3.27 -16.51 12.05
N ALA A 115 -3.11 -15.19 11.98
CA ALA A 115 -2.61 -14.37 13.08
C ALA A 115 -3.60 -14.27 14.24
N ASP A 116 -4.90 -14.22 13.96
CA ASP A 116 -5.92 -14.08 15.01
C ASP A 116 -6.35 -15.44 15.59
N ALA A 117 -6.31 -16.52 14.82
CA ALA A 117 -6.83 -17.84 15.23
C ALA A 117 -5.76 -18.86 15.64
N TRP A 118 -4.56 -18.84 15.03
CA TRP A 118 -3.58 -19.93 15.19
C TRP A 118 -2.22 -19.48 15.73
N SER A 119 -1.83 -18.23 15.52
CA SER A 119 -0.51 -17.71 15.90
C SER A 119 -0.62 -16.33 16.56
N ASN A 120 0.46 -15.55 16.55
CA ASN A 120 0.44 -14.14 16.88
C ASN A 120 0.90 -13.31 15.68
N ARG A 121 0.57 -12.01 15.69
CA ARG A 121 0.85 -11.10 14.57
C ARG A 121 2.33 -11.07 14.18
N PHE A 122 3.24 -11.02 15.16
CA PHE A 122 4.68 -11.00 14.90
C PHE A 122 5.14 -12.23 14.13
N ASN A 123 4.75 -13.43 14.58
CA ASN A 123 5.15 -14.68 13.94
C ASN A 123 4.61 -14.78 12.51
N VAL A 124 3.38 -14.31 12.26
CA VAL A 124 2.82 -14.28 10.91
C VAL A 124 3.57 -13.28 10.02
N ILE A 125 3.86 -12.06 10.50
CA ILE A 125 4.66 -11.08 9.74
C ILE A 125 6.04 -11.66 9.41
N TYR A 126 6.73 -12.22 10.39
CA TYR A 126 8.07 -12.76 10.20
C TYR A 126 8.08 -13.97 9.24
N GLY A 127 7.20 -14.95 9.47
CA GLY A 127 7.09 -16.13 8.61
C GLY A 127 6.71 -15.77 7.18
N SER A 128 5.75 -14.86 7.00
CA SER A 128 5.36 -14.37 5.68
C SER A 128 6.47 -13.55 5.02
N GLY A 129 7.26 -12.79 5.78
CA GLY A 129 8.43 -12.09 5.25
C GLY A 129 9.54 -13.02 4.75
N LEU A 130 9.73 -14.19 5.38
CA LEU A 130 10.64 -15.22 4.86
C LEU A 130 10.13 -15.81 3.54
N ILE A 131 8.83 -16.10 3.43
CA ILE A 131 8.21 -16.57 2.18
C ILE A 131 8.34 -15.51 1.08
N TYR A 132 8.11 -14.23 1.42
CA TYR A 132 8.29 -13.10 0.52
C TYR A 132 9.74 -13.06 0.02
N LEU A 133 10.73 -13.14 0.91
CA LEU A 133 12.14 -13.11 0.55
C LEU A 133 12.52 -14.24 -0.43
N CYS A 134 12.00 -15.45 -0.23
CA CYS A 134 12.16 -16.55 -1.19
C CYS A 134 11.54 -16.22 -2.55
N GLY A 135 10.36 -15.61 -2.57
CA GLY A 135 9.72 -15.14 -3.81
C GLY A 135 10.57 -14.11 -4.56
N LEU A 136 11.07 -13.10 -3.85
CA LEU A 136 11.96 -12.08 -4.42
C LEU A 136 13.28 -12.66 -4.93
N PHE A 137 13.83 -13.67 -4.25
CA PHE A 137 15.00 -14.40 -4.73
C PHE A 137 14.72 -15.10 -6.07
N LEU A 138 13.55 -15.72 -6.25
CA LEU A 138 13.16 -16.31 -7.53
C LEU A 138 12.97 -15.27 -8.64
N LEU A 139 12.44 -14.09 -8.32
CA LEU A 139 12.36 -12.98 -9.27
C LEU A 139 13.77 -12.50 -9.68
N LEU A 140 14.68 -12.38 -8.71
CA LEU A 140 16.07 -12.03 -8.95
C LEU A 140 16.73 -13.05 -9.88
N CYS A 141 16.62 -14.35 -9.60
CA CYS A 141 17.13 -15.43 -10.46
C CYS A 141 16.53 -15.40 -11.87
N ALA A 142 15.25 -15.03 -12.01
CA ALA A 142 14.62 -14.88 -13.33
C ALA A 142 15.14 -13.66 -14.09
N ALA A 143 15.60 -12.62 -13.38
CA ALA A 143 16.09 -11.38 -13.96
C ALA A 143 17.60 -11.38 -14.21
N GLN A 144 18.40 -12.18 -13.50
CA GLN A 144 19.85 -12.19 -13.66
C GLN A 144 20.29 -12.62 -15.07
N GLN A 145 21.38 -12.03 -15.53
CA GLN A 145 22.14 -12.46 -16.69
C GLN A 145 23.47 -13.00 -16.17
N TYR A 146 23.61 -14.33 -16.18
CA TYR A 146 24.75 -15.01 -15.55
C TYR A 146 26.04 -14.82 -16.34
N SER A 147 25.94 -14.59 -17.65
CA SER A 147 27.08 -14.28 -18.51
C SER A 147 27.80 -12.99 -18.09
N ASP A 148 27.07 -11.99 -17.58
CA ASP A 148 27.64 -10.74 -17.05
C ASP A 148 28.39 -10.94 -15.72
N LEU A 149 27.95 -11.90 -14.90
CA LEU A 149 28.50 -12.14 -13.55
C LEU A 149 29.70 -13.11 -13.55
N PHE A 150 29.62 -14.15 -14.39
CA PHE A 150 30.57 -15.28 -14.36
C PHE A 150 31.38 -15.42 -15.66
N GLY A 151 31.21 -14.48 -16.60
CA GLY A 151 31.85 -14.50 -17.91
C GLY A 151 31.03 -15.24 -18.96
N SER A 152 31.40 -15.03 -20.23
CA SER A 152 30.67 -15.52 -21.42
C SER A 152 30.57 -17.05 -21.54
N ASP A 153 31.32 -17.80 -20.73
CA ASP A 153 31.31 -19.25 -20.72
C ASP A 153 30.10 -19.84 -19.97
N VAL A 154 29.37 -19.01 -19.21
CA VAL A 154 28.15 -19.42 -18.50
C VAL A 154 26.92 -19.05 -19.32
N ALA A 155 26.09 -20.05 -19.60
CA ALA A 155 24.84 -19.86 -20.33
C ALA A 155 23.80 -19.11 -19.48
N ASP A 156 23.14 -18.14 -20.10
CA ASP A 156 22.01 -17.44 -19.49
C ASP A 156 20.76 -18.33 -19.37
N PRO A 157 19.85 -17.99 -18.44
CA PRO A 157 18.65 -18.80 -18.23
C PRO A 157 17.76 -18.84 -19.46
N SER A 158 17.24 -20.02 -19.80
CA SER A 158 16.24 -20.17 -20.84
C SER A 158 14.97 -19.39 -20.52
N VAL A 159 14.23 -18.99 -21.55
CA VAL A 159 12.96 -18.25 -21.40
C VAL A 159 11.97 -19.05 -20.55
N GLU A 160 11.94 -20.36 -20.69
CA GLU A 160 11.11 -21.28 -19.92
C GLU A 160 11.47 -21.26 -18.42
N PHE A 161 12.77 -21.27 -18.10
CA PHE A 161 13.22 -21.15 -16.71
C PHE A 161 12.80 -19.80 -16.14
N ARG A 162 13.02 -18.70 -16.87
CA ARG A 162 12.61 -17.35 -16.44
C ARG A 162 11.12 -17.30 -16.16
N ARG A 163 10.28 -17.89 -17.03
CA ARG A 163 8.82 -17.95 -16.84
C ARG A 163 8.44 -18.71 -15.57
N VAL A 164 8.98 -19.91 -15.36
CA VAL A 164 8.67 -20.73 -14.18
C VAL A 164 9.14 -20.04 -12.89
N SER A 165 10.38 -19.54 -12.88
CA SER A 165 10.96 -18.86 -11.72
C SER A 165 10.20 -17.57 -11.40
N TYR A 166 9.86 -16.76 -12.41
CA TYR A 166 9.16 -15.50 -12.20
C TYR A 166 7.73 -15.72 -11.69
N ILE A 167 6.96 -16.62 -12.29
CA ILE A 167 5.58 -16.90 -11.87
C ILE A 167 5.57 -17.58 -10.48
N GLY A 168 6.48 -18.52 -10.22
CA GLY A 168 6.66 -19.10 -8.90
C GLY A 168 7.03 -18.05 -7.84
N GLY A 169 7.93 -17.11 -8.21
CA GLY A 169 8.31 -15.97 -7.39
C GLY A 169 7.13 -15.06 -7.06
N LEU A 170 6.33 -14.67 -8.06
CA LEU A 170 5.13 -13.84 -7.86
C LEU A 170 4.11 -14.52 -6.94
N CYS A 171 3.91 -15.84 -7.04
CA CYS A 171 3.05 -16.59 -6.14
C CYS A 171 3.55 -16.51 -4.69
N LEU A 172 4.85 -16.73 -4.45
CA LEU A 172 5.43 -16.64 -3.11
C LEU A 172 5.39 -15.21 -2.56
N VAL A 173 5.67 -14.21 -3.40
CA VAL A 173 5.51 -12.79 -3.05
C VAL A 173 4.07 -12.50 -2.64
N ALA A 174 3.08 -12.98 -3.39
CA ALA A 174 1.67 -12.77 -3.06
C ALA A 174 1.28 -13.42 -1.72
N VAL A 175 1.75 -14.64 -1.47
CA VAL A 175 1.54 -15.34 -0.19
C VAL A 175 2.20 -14.59 0.97
N GLY A 176 3.45 -14.16 0.81
CA GLY A 176 4.19 -13.39 1.82
C GLY A 176 3.54 -12.04 2.09
N THR A 177 3.07 -11.37 1.05
CA THR A 177 2.36 -10.09 1.17
C THR A 177 1.09 -10.22 2.03
N GLY A 178 0.38 -11.33 1.92
CA GLY A 178 -0.86 -11.56 2.68
C GLY A 178 -0.68 -11.47 4.19
N GLY A 179 0.32 -12.17 4.74
CA GLY A 179 0.56 -12.14 6.18
C GLY A 179 1.10 -10.80 6.68
N ILE A 180 1.89 -10.08 5.87
CA ILE A 180 2.42 -8.77 6.25
C ILE A 180 1.31 -7.72 6.22
N LYS A 181 0.61 -7.55 5.09
CA LYS A 181 -0.40 -6.48 4.91
C LYS A 181 -1.56 -6.55 5.91
N SER A 182 -1.95 -7.75 6.31
CA SER A 182 -3.03 -7.94 7.30
C SER A 182 -2.61 -7.65 8.74
N ASN A 183 -1.31 -7.66 9.04
CA ASN A 183 -0.83 -7.68 10.42
C ASN A 183 0.09 -6.54 10.83
N VAL A 184 0.88 -5.92 9.93
CA VAL A 184 1.85 -4.87 10.32
C VAL A 184 1.15 -3.64 10.92
N GLY A 185 0.10 -3.14 10.27
CA GLY A 185 -0.69 -2.01 10.78
C GLY A 185 -1.26 -2.28 12.17
N PRO A 186 -2.06 -3.36 12.37
CA PRO A 186 -2.57 -3.74 13.68
C PRO A 186 -1.47 -4.02 14.71
N PHE A 187 -0.37 -4.65 14.30
CA PHE A 187 0.77 -4.93 15.18
C PHE A 187 1.45 -3.65 15.66
N GLY A 188 1.61 -2.64 14.79
CA GLY A 188 2.15 -1.34 15.16
C GLY A 188 1.22 -0.53 16.05
N ALA A 189 -0.07 -0.47 15.73
CA ALA A 189 -1.09 0.18 16.57
C ALA A 189 -1.13 -0.43 17.98
N GLN A 190 -1.02 -1.75 18.09
CA GLN A 190 -0.94 -2.46 19.37
C GLN A 190 0.22 -1.99 20.26
N GLN A 191 1.32 -1.48 19.68
CA GLN A 191 2.47 -1.03 20.48
C GLN A 191 2.21 0.29 21.22
N VAL A 192 1.22 1.07 20.75
CA VAL A 192 0.91 2.42 21.23
C VAL A 192 -0.52 2.54 21.78
N GLU A 193 -1.29 1.45 21.76
CA GLU A 193 -2.70 1.43 22.17
C GLU A 193 -2.89 1.80 23.64
N ASP A 194 -1.96 1.39 24.52
CA ASP A 194 -1.97 1.73 25.96
C ASP A 194 -1.70 3.21 26.25
N MET A 195 -1.28 3.96 25.22
CA MET A 195 -0.97 5.39 25.31
C MET A 195 -2.15 6.30 24.90
N GLY A 196 -3.26 5.69 24.49
CA GLY A 196 -4.48 6.39 24.12
C GLY A 196 -4.69 6.54 22.61
N ALA A 197 -5.89 6.99 22.23
CA ALA A 197 -6.33 7.08 20.84
C ALA A 197 -5.47 8.05 20.00
N ASP A 198 -5.01 9.15 20.61
CA ASP A 198 -4.17 10.15 19.93
C ASP A 198 -2.84 9.55 19.46
N ALA A 199 -2.22 8.69 20.28
CA ALA A 199 -0.97 8.01 19.93
C ALA A 199 -1.15 7.02 18.77
N VAL A 200 -2.27 6.30 18.74
CA VAL A 200 -2.65 5.41 17.64
C VAL A 200 -2.86 6.20 16.35
N GLN A 201 -3.53 7.36 16.43
CA GLN A 201 -3.74 8.23 15.27
C GLN A 201 -2.41 8.78 14.73
N VAL A 202 -1.51 9.24 15.62
CA VAL A 202 -0.17 9.70 15.23
C VAL A 202 0.64 8.57 14.59
N PHE A 203 0.55 7.35 15.11
CA PHE A 203 1.17 6.17 14.48
C PHE A 203 0.65 5.98 13.05
N PHE A 204 -0.66 5.97 12.83
CA PHE A 204 -1.24 5.78 11.49
C PHE A 204 -0.92 6.93 10.53
N ASN A 205 -0.81 8.17 11.02
CA ASN A 205 -0.34 9.30 10.21
C ASN A 205 1.09 9.05 9.69
N TRP A 206 2.02 8.65 10.56
CA TRP A 206 3.39 8.31 10.16
C TRP A 206 3.43 7.07 9.27
N PHE A 207 2.65 6.03 9.59
CA PHE A 207 2.50 4.84 8.77
C PHE A 207 2.13 5.21 7.33
N TYR A 208 1.15 6.09 7.17
CA TYR A 208 0.73 6.60 5.88
C TYR A 208 1.85 7.32 5.11
N TRP A 209 2.65 8.17 5.77
CA TRP A 209 3.81 8.81 5.15
C TRP A 209 4.86 7.79 4.67
N PHE A 210 5.14 6.76 5.48
CA PHE A 210 6.12 5.72 5.14
C PHE A 210 5.65 4.85 3.97
N VAL A 211 4.35 4.56 3.87
CA VAL A 211 3.75 3.87 2.72
C VAL A 211 3.98 4.65 1.43
N ASN A 212 3.64 5.94 1.42
CA ASN A 212 3.78 6.79 0.23
C ASN A 212 5.26 7.04 -0.14
N ALA A 213 6.13 7.22 0.86
CA ALA A 213 7.56 7.37 0.63
C ALA A 213 8.17 6.13 -0.04
N GLY A 214 7.83 4.93 0.43
CA GLY A 214 8.25 3.67 -0.19
C GLY A 214 7.76 3.54 -1.63
N GLY A 215 6.49 3.89 -1.89
CA GLY A 215 5.91 3.89 -3.23
C GLY A 215 6.58 4.88 -4.19
N LEU A 216 6.83 6.11 -3.76
CA LEU A 216 7.51 7.12 -4.58
C LEU A 216 8.92 6.68 -4.99
N VAL A 217 9.71 6.15 -4.06
CA VAL A 217 11.07 5.65 -4.37
C VAL A 217 11.01 4.51 -5.37
N ALA A 218 10.04 3.60 -5.22
CA ALA A 218 9.86 2.48 -6.14
C ALA A 218 9.44 2.93 -7.55
N PHE A 219 8.38 3.73 -7.67
CA PHE A 219 7.89 4.18 -8.98
C PHE A 219 8.84 5.12 -9.71
N THR A 220 9.68 5.87 -9.00
CA THR A 220 10.64 6.79 -9.63
C THR A 220 12.00 6.11 -9.83
N GLY A 221 12.77 5.93 -8.76
CA GLY A 221 14.15 5.47 -8.83
C GLY A 221 14.28 4.03 -9.29
N ILE A 222 13.53 3.11 -8.67
CA ILE A 222 13.69 1.67 -8.95
C ILE A 222 13.13 1.32 -10.32
N ALA A 223 11.96 1.85 -10.68
CA ALA A 223 11.40 1.66 -12.00
C ALA A 223 12.30 2.22 -13.12
N TYR A 224 13.03 3.31 -12.85
CA TYR A 224 14.04 3.84 -13.77
C TYR A 224 15.22 2.88 -13.94
N VAL A 225 15.73 2.32 -12.85
CA VAL A 225 16.80 1.32 -12.89
C VAL A 225 16.34 0.08 -13.66
N GLU A 226 15.14 -0.41 -13.41
CA GLU A 226 14.58 -1.59 -14.09
C GLU A 226 14.46 -1.39 -15.60
N GLN A 227 13.91 -0.25 -16.04
CA GLN A 227 13.66 0.00 -17.47
C GLN A 227 14.92 0.42 -18.24
N ASN A 228 15.77 1.28 -17.65
CA ASN A 228 16.86 1.93 -18.39
C ASN A 228 18.25 1.36 -18.09
N ILE A 229 18.42 0.60 -17.00
CA ILE A 229 19.72 0.06 -16.59
C ILE A 229 19.71 -1.47 -16.66
N SER A 230 18.96 -2.12 -15.79
CA SER A 230 18.85 -3.58 -15.74
C SER A 230 17.77 -4.01 -14.74
N PHE A 231 16.91 -4.93 -15.15
CA PHE A 231 15.99 -5.63 -14.25
C PHE A 231 16.71 -6.41 -13.15
N SER A 232 17.91 -6.93 -13.41
CA SER A 232 18.71 -7.66 -12.43
C SER A 232 19.07 -6.79 -11.22
N VAL A 233 19.50 -5.55 -11.48
CA VAL A 233 19.78 -4.55 -10.43
C VAL A 233 18.48 -4.07 -9.79
N GLY A 234 17.46 -3.83 -10.61
CA GLY A 234 16.11 -3.43 -10.17
C GLY A 234 15.52 -4.38 -9.13
N TYR A 235 15.52 -5.69 -9.39
CA TYR A 235 14.99 -6.71 -8.46
C TYR A 235 15.92 -7.04 -7.28
N LEU A 236 17.19 -6.62 -7.30
CA LEU A 236 18.06 -6.74 -6.13
C LEU A 236 17.61 -5.78 -5.01
N VAL A 237 17.17 -4.58 -5.37
CA VAL A 237 16.69 -3.57 -4.41
C VAL A 237 15.52 -4.07 -3.54
N PRO A 238 14.40 -4.59 -4.08
CA PRO A 238 13.31 -5.11 -3.28
C PRO A 238 13.73 -6.31 -2.43
N PHE A 239 14.65 -7.17 -2.93
CA PHE A 239 15.21 -8.28 -2.15
C PHE A 239 15.96 -7.78 -0.91
N VAL A 240 16.87 -6.82 -1.08
CA VAL A 240 17.60 -6.20 0.04
C VAL A 240 16.67 -5.44 0.98
N ALA A 241 15.68 -4.72 0.44
CA ALA A 241 14.69 -4.01 1.25
C ALA A 241 13.89 -4.98 2.14
N MET A 242 13.45 -6.12 1.60
CA MET A 242 12.74 -7.13 2.37
C MET A 242 13.65 -7.79 3.43
N LEU A 243 14.93 -8.00 3.14
CA LEU A 243 15.90 -8.46 4.13
C LEU A 243 16.06 -7.44 5.28
N LEU A 244 16.17 -6.15 4.95
CA LEU A 244 16.22 -5.06 5.93
C LEU A 244 14.94 -4.99 6.77
N SER A 245 13.77 -5.19 6.15
CA SER A 245 12.49 -5.28 6.87
C SER A 245 12.52 -6.38 7.95
N LEU A 246 13.01 -7.58 7.61
CA LEU A 246 13.17 -8.67 8.59
C LEU A 246 14.17 -8.31 9.71
N ILE A 247 15.24 -7.59 9.38
CA ILE A 247 16.22 -7.11 10.37
C ILE A 247 15.55 -6.09 11.32
N PHE A 248 14.88 -5.07 10.80
CA PHE A 248 14.18 -4.07 11.61
C PHE A 248 13.12 -4.70 12.50
N LEU A 249 12.37 -5.68 11.97
CA LEU A 249 11.41 -6.44 12.77
C LEU A 249 12.13 -7.16 13.92
N ASN A 250 13.28 -7.79 13.70
CA ASN A 250 13.99 -8.50 14.76
C ASN A 250 14.68 -7.59 15.79
N VAL A 251 15.12 -6.39 15.41
CA VAL A 251 15.73 -5.42 16.34
C VAL A 251 14.77 -5.05 17.47
N GLY A 252 13.47 -4.92 17.18
CA GLY A 252 12.43 -4.63 18.18
C GLY A 252 11.93 -5.84 18.97
N ARG A 253 12.36 -7.06 18.64
CA ARG A 253 11.73 -8.32 19.09
C ARG A 253 11.56 -8.44 20.61
N THR A 254 12.56 -8.03 21.39
CA THR A 254 12.52 -8.12 22.86
C THR A 254 11.68 -7.04 23.52
N ARG A 255 11.28 -6.00 22.76
CA ARG A 255 10.53 -4.84 23.25
C ARG A 255 9.09 -4.77 22.78
N TYR A 256 8.70 -5.59 21.80
CA TYR A 256 7.32 -5.61 21.32
C TYR A 256 6.37 -6.17 22.38
N ILE A 257 5.18 -5.59 22.40
CA ILE A 257 4.02 -6.13 23.08
C ILE A 257 3.44 -7.22 22.19
N TYR A 258 3.30 -8.43 22.74
CA TYR A 258 2.67 -9.57 22.09
C TYR A 258 1.27 -9.78 22.66
N ARG A 259 0.34 -10.20 21.80
CA ARG A 259 -1.00 -10.64 22.19
C ARG A 259 -1.23 -12.05 21.67
N ASP A 260 -1.86 -12.86 22.49
CA ASP A 260 -2.25 -14.23 22.13
C ASP A 260 -3.43 -14.21 21.16
N ALA A 261 -3.59 -15.31 20.42
CA ALA A 261 -4.70 -15.53 19.50
C ALA A 261 -6.05 -15.45 20.25
N GLN A 262 -6.92 -14.53 19.86
CA GLN A 262 -8.26 -14.36 20.47
C GLN A 262 -9.39 -14.98 19.63
N GLY A 263 -9.04 -15.69 18.56
CA GLY A 263 -9.99 -16.25 17.61
C GLY A 263 -10.39 -15.25 16.53
N SER A 264 -10.92 -15.76 15.42
CA SER A 264 -11.23 -14.94 14.26
C SER A 264 -12.70 -14.47 14.26
N ILE A 265 -12.89 -13.14 14.27
CA ILE A 265 -14.20 -12.51 14.10
C ILE A 265 -14.84 -12.91 12.76
N LEU A 266 -14.05 -13.17 11.72
CA LEU A 266 -14.53 -13.66 10.43
C LEU A 266 -15.24 -15.02 10.59
N VAL A 267 -14.61 -15.97 11.28
CA VAL A 267 -15.21 -17.30 11.53
C VAL A 267 -16.46 -17.18 12.40
N THR A 268 -16.42 -16.34 13.43
CA THR A 268 -17.60 -16.05 14.26
C THR A 268 -18.75 -15.50 13.42
N SER A 269 -18.47 -14.55 12.53
CA SER A 269 -19.47 -13.94 11.64
C SER A 269 -20.08 -14.97 10.69
N LEU A 270 -19.25 -15.83 10.09
CA LEU A 270 -19.72 -16.92 9.22
C LEU A 270 -20.58 -17.94 9.98
N ARG A 271 -20.23 -18.27 11.22
CA ARG A 271 -21.05 -19.14 12.07
C ARG A 271 -22.38 -18.51 12.46
N ILE A 272 -22.40 -17.22 12.78
CA ILE A 272 -23.64 -16.47 13.03
C ILE A 272 -24.55 -16.53 11.80
N CYS A 273 -24.02 -16.28 10.60
CA CYS A 273 -24.78 -16.40 9.35
C CYS A 273 -25.29 -17.83 9.12
N GLY A 274 -24.45 -18.84 9.35
CA GLY A 274 -24.85 -20.24 9.21
C GLY A 274 -25.97 -20.63 10.17
N GLU A 275 -25.87 -20.21 11.44
CA GLU A 275 -26.90 -20.47 12.44
C GLU A 275 -28.20 -19.74 12.12
N ALA A 276 -28.12 -18.48 11.69
CA ALA A 276 -29.28 -17.68 11.25
C ALA A 276 -30.00 -18.29 10.04
N CYS A 277 -29.27 -18.90 9.10
CA CYS A 277 -29.84 -19.56 7.93
C CYS A 277 -30.46 -20.93 8.25
N CYS A 278 -29.89 -21.67 9.22
CA CYS A 278 -30.31 -23.05 9.52
C CYS A 278 -31.40 -23.14 10.59
N LYS A 279 -31.50 -22.15 11.50
CA LYS A 279 -32.50 -22.14 12.57
C LYS A 279 -33.66 -21.22 12.23
N GLN A 280 -34.87 -21.70 12.45
CA GLN A 280 -36.07 -20.87 12.27
C GLN A 280 -36.12 -19.77 13.33
N SER A 281 -36.17 -18.52 12.88
CA SER A 281 -36.16 -17.35 13.76
C SER A 281 -37.44 -17.25 14.60
N PRO A 282 -37.31 -16.87 15.88
CA PRO A 282 -38.46 -16.65 16.74
C PRO A 282 -39.37 -15.55 16.19
N PHE A 283 -40.67 -15.61 16.53
CA PHE A 283 -41.62 -14.55 16.22
C PHE A 283 -41.69 -13.58 17.40
N LEU A 284 -41.17 -12.37 17.21
CA LEU A 284 -41.02 -11.34 18.26
C LEU A 284 -41.61 -10.03 17.74
N ASP A 285 -42.38 -9.32 18.57
CA ASP A 285 -42.97 -8.01 18.24
C ASP A 285 -43.67 -7.94 16.87
N GLY A 286 -44.38 -9.02 16.50
CA GLY A 286 -45.12 -9.09 15.24
C GLY A 286 -44.26 -9.30 13.99
N ARG A 287 -42.95 -9.51 14.11
CA ARG A 287 -42.03 -9.74 12.98
C ARG A 287 -41.10 -10.93 13.24
N ARG A 288 -40.54 -11.51 12.18
CA ARG A 288 -39.42 -12.45 12.27
C ARG A 288 -38.19 -11.79 11.68
N GLN A 289 -37.14 -11.62 12.48
CA GLN A 289 -35.85 -11.21 11.94
C GLN A 289 -34.95 -12.43 11.82
N VAL A 290 -34.35 -12.62 10.65
CA VAL A 290 -33.58 -13.83 10.31
C VAL A 290 -32.50 -14.11 11.35
N PHE A 291 -31.79 -13.08 11.80
CA PHE A 291 -30.66 -13.19 12.71
C PHE A 291 -31.02 -13.38 14.18
N ASP A 292 -32.30 -13.24 14.57
CA ASP A 292 -32.71 -13.43 15.97
C ASP A 292 -32.48 -14.87 16.44
N SER A 293 -32.52 -15.87 15.54
CA SER A 293 -32.23 -17.26 15.88
C SER A 293 -30.79 -17.51 16.33
N ALA A 294 -29.85 -16.63 15.98
CA ALA A 294 -28.45 -16.73 16.38
C ALA A 294 -28.19 -16.09 17.75
N ARG A 295 -29.12 -15.28 18.27
CA ARG A 295 -28.97 -14.57 19.55
C ARG A 295 -29.19 -15.52 20.74
N ARG A 296 -28.32 -15.41 21.74
CA ARG A 296 -28.34 -16.24 22.95
C ARG A 296 -29.63 -16.10 23.76
N GLU A 297 -30.22 -14.91 23.76
CA GLU A 297 -31.51 -14.61 24.41
C GLU A 297 -32.67 -15.44 23.85
N TYR A 298 -32.56 -15.89 22.59
CA TYR A 298 -33.60 -16.64 21.90
C TYR A 298 -33.20 -18.09 21.58
N GLY A 299 -32.22 -18.64 22.32
CA GLY A 299 -31.75 -20.03 22.16
C GLY A 299 -30.65 -20.22 21.11
N GLY A 300 -30.03 -19.14 20.65
CA GLY A 300 -28.85 -19.13 19.79
C GLY A 300 -27.53 -19.28 20.55
N SER A 301 -26.42 -19.35 19.82
CA SER A 301 -25.08 -19.56 20.40
C SER A 301 -24.31 -18.26 20.70
N PHE A 302 -24.77 -17.09 20.21
CA PHE A 302 -23.96 -15.87 20.16
C PHE A 302 -24.58 -14.71 20.94
N GLU A 303 -23.73 -13.86 21.52
CA GLU A 303 -24.18 -12.64 22.19
C GLU A 303 -24.81 -11.64 21.22
N SER A 304 -25.85 -10.95 21.68
CA SER A 304 -26.66 -10.03 20.86
C SER A 304 -25.81 -8.95 20.18
N HIS A 305 -24.81 -8.40 20.88
CA HIS A 305 -23.91 -7.37 20.33
C HIS A 305 -23.06 -7.87 19.13
N LEU A 306 -22.65 -9.15 19.13
CA LEU A 306 -21.92 -9.75 18.01
C LEU A 306 -22.84 -9.93 16.81
N VAL A 307 -24.07 -10.40 17.05
CA VAL A 307 -25.08 -10.58 16.00
C VAL A 307 -25.42 -9.24 15.36
N ASP A 308 -25.60 -8.19 16.16
CA ASP A 308 -25.87 -6.83 15.67
C ASP A 308 -24.72 -6.26 14.85
N GLY A 309 -23.48 -6.56 15.24
CA GLY A 309 -22.29 -6.26 14.44
C GLY A 309 -22.35 -6.92 13.06
N VAL A 310 -22.65 -8.22 12.99
CA VAL A 310 -22.77 -8.96 11.72
C VAL A 310 -23.88 -8.40 10.84
N ILE A 311 -25.07 -8.11 11.41
CA ILE A 311 -26.18 -7.49 10.68
C ILE A 311 -25.75 -6.15 10.09
N THR A 312 -25.00 -5.35 10.85
CA THR A 312 -24.51 -4.04 10.40
C THR A 312 -23.54 -4.19 9.24
N VAL A 313 -22.59 -5.12 9.32
CA VAL A 313 -21.65 -5.43 8.21
C VAL A 313 -22.40 -5.87 6.95
N ILE A 314 -23.39 -6.76 7.10
CA ILE A 314 -24.20 -7.24 5.96
C ILE A 314 -24.96 -6.10 5.28
N LYS A 315 -25.48 -5.13 6.04
CA LYS A 315 -26.14 -3.94 5.50
C LYS A 315 -25.20 -3.04 4.70
N ILE A 316 -23.90 -3.06 5.01
CA ILE A 316 -22.87 -2.25 4.33
C ILE A 316 -22.31 -2.98 3.09
N LEU A 317 -22.38 -4.31 3.01
CA LEU A 317 -21.88 -5.11 1.88
C LEU A 317 -22.29 -4.61 0.48
N PRO A 318 -23.55 -4.18 0.22
CA PRO A 318 -23.92 -3.64 -1.08
C PRO A 318 -23.10 -2.40 -1.48
N ILE A 319 -22.70 -1.56 -0.53
CA ILE A 319 -21.86 -0.38 -0.78
C ILE A 319 -20.46 -0.82 -1.24
N PHE A 320 -19.89 -1.87 -0.64
CA PHE A 320 -18.62 -2.43 -1.08
C PHE A 320 -18.69 -2.98 -2.51
N ALA A 321 -19.82 -3.55 -2.93
CA ALA A 321 -20.00 -4.00 -4.31
C ALA A 321 -19.89 -2.86 -5.33
N PHE A 322 -20.40 -1.66 -5.01
CA PHE A 322 -20.20 -0.48 -5.86
C PHE A 322 -18.74 -0.03 -5.89
N ILE A 323 -18.05 -0.07 -4.74
CA ILE A 323 -16.63 0.30 -4.62
C ILE A 323 -15.72 -0.60 -5.49
N ILE A 324 -16.13 -1.83 -5.84
CA ILE A 324 -15.38 -2.69 -6.78
C ILE A 324 -15.14 -1.97 -8.11
N MET A 325 -16.13 -1.23 -8.62
CA MET A 325 -16.01 -0.50 -9.89
C MET A 325 -14.92 0.59 -9.83
N PHE A 326 -14.74 1.23 -8.68
CA PHE A 326 -13.63 2.17 -8.47
C PHE A 326 -12.28 1.46 -8.65
N TRP A 327 -12.09 0.30 -8.02
CA TRP A 327 -10.85 -0.47 -8.10
C TRP A 327 -10.58 -1.04 -9.50
N VAL A 328 -11.63 -1.35 -10.27
CA VAL A 328 -11.49 -1.71 -11.69
C VAL A 328 -10.85 -0.57 -12.47
N ILE A 329 -11.27 0.68 -12.25
CA ILE A 329 -10.67 1.84 -12.93
C ILE A 329 -9.26 2.11 -12.39
N TYR A 330 -9.07 2.05 -11.07
CA TYR A 330 -7.76 2.22 -10.44
C TYR A 330 -6.70 1.26 -11.01
N SER A 331 -7.06 -0.02 -11.18
CA SER A 331 -6.15 -1.04 -11.74
C SER A 331 -5.76 -0.81 -13.21
N GLN A 332 -6.45 0.07 -13.94
CA GLN A 332 -6.07 0.44 -15.32
C GLN A 332 -4.71 1.16 -15.35
N MET A 333 -4.32 1.86 -14.27
CA MET A 333 -3.04 2.55 -14.17
C MET A 333 -1.84 1.60 -14.33
N GLN A 334 -1.96 0.37 -13.86
CA GLN A 334 -0.91 -0.66 -13.94
C GLN A 334 -0.98 -1.52 -15.21
N THR A 335 -2.01 -1.31 -16.05
CA THR A 335 -2.29 -2.18 -17.20
C THR A 335 -2.53 -1.36 -18.46
N THR A 336 -3.76 -0.94 -18.73
CA THR A 336 -4.10 -0.24 -19.99
C THR A 336 -3.40 1.11 -20.13
N TYR A 337 -3.30 1.90 -19.05
CA TYR A 337 -2.57 3.18 -19.10
C TYR A 337 -1.07 2.94 -19.29
N PHE A 338 -0.55 1.86 -18.71
CA PHE A 338 0.83 1.44 -18.89
C PHE A 338 1.13 1.10 -20.36
N ILE A 339 0.34 0.22 -20.97
CA ILE A 339 0.47 -0.14 -22.40
C ILE A 339 0.30 1.08 -23.31
N GLN A 340 -0.62 1.99 -22.97
CA GLN A 340 -0.75 3.25 -23.70
C GLN A 340 0.54 4.07 -23.62
N GLY A 341 1.15 4.17 -22.44
CA GLY A 341 2.38 4.93 -22.20
C GLY A 341 3.59 4.34 -22.90
N GLU A 342 3.72 3.01 -23.00
CA GLU A 342 4.81 2.34 -23.73
C GLU A 342 4.83 2.69 -25.23
N ARG A 343 3.69 3.13 -25.77
CA ARG A 343 3.51 3.54 -27.17
C ARG A 343 3.55 5.05 -27.38
N MET A 344 3.96 5.80 -26.37
CA MET A 344 4.12 7.25 -26.38
C MET A 344 5.60 7.61 -26.32
N ASP A 345 5.90 8.88 -26.62
CA ASP A 345 7.26 9.39 -26.52
C ASP A 345 7.66 9.52 -25.05
N LEU A 346 8.65 8.69 -24.65
CA LEU A 346 9.20 8.63 -23.30
C LEU A 346 10.38 9.59 -23.11
N ALA A 347 10.80 10.32 -24.14
CA ALA A 347 11.93 11.23 -24.04
C ALA A 347 11.64 12.39 -23.08
N LEU A 348 12.51 12.58 -22.09
CA LEU A 348 12.53 13.75 -21.22
C LEU A 348 13.97 14.24 -21.08
N GLY A 349 14.30 15.31 -21.81
CA GLY A 349 15.67 15.79 -21.91
C GLY A 349 16.56 14.78 -22.63
N SER A 350 17.63 14.32 -21.98
CA SER A 350 18.56 13.33 -22.54
C SER A 350 18.25 11.87 -22.15
N GLY A 351 17.21 11.63 -21.34
CA GLY A 351 16.85 10.30 -20.84
C GLY A 351 15.44 9.89 -21.21
N GLN A 352 15.09 8.63 -20.95
CA GLN A 352 13.74 8.11 -21.08
C GLN A 352 13.10 7.94 -19.70
N ILE A 353 11.89 8.49 -19.52
CA ILE A 353 11.12 8.28 -18.29
C ILE A 353 10.35 6.96 -18.36
N PRO A 354 10.40 6.13 -17.31
CA PRO A 354 9.58 4.93 -17.24
C PRO A 354 8.11 5.28 -17.15
N VAL A 355 7.27 4.50 -17.82
CA VAL A 355 5.81 4.67 -17.72
C VAL A 355 5.34 4.45 -16.29
N ALA A 356 5.98 3.54 -15.56
CA ALA A 356 5.68 3.30 -14.15
C ALA A 356 5.85 4.54 -13.26
N MET A 357 6.72 5.48 -13.64
CA MET A 357 6.93 6.74 -12.92
C MET A 357 5.65 7.58 -12.84
N LEU A 358 4.71 7.38 -13.77
CA LEU A 358 3.42 8.05 -13.73
C LEU A 358 2.53 7.59 -12.56
N ASN A 359 2.74 6.38 -12.00
CA ASN A 359 2.10 6.01 -10.73
C ASN A 359 2.62 6.85 -9.55
N GLY A 360 3.81 7.46 -9.68
CA GLY A 360 4.28 8.50 -8.77
C GLY A 360 3.35 9.71 -8.75
N ILE A 361 2.71 10.06 -9.87
CA ILE A 361 1.71 11.14 -9.93
C ILE A 361 0.47 10.80 -9.09
N ASN A 362 -0.01 9.55 -9.11
CA ASN A 362 -1.09 9.11 -8.22
C ASN A 362 -0.70 9.36 -6.75
N THR A 363 0.49 8.91 -6.37
CA THR A 363 1.00 9.05 -5.00
C THR A 363 1.11 10.53 -4.58
N ILE A 364 1.66 11.39 -5.45
CA ILE A 364 1.72 12.83 -5.22
C ILE A 364 0.32 13.44 -5.12
N ALA A 365 -0.60 13.04 -6.01
CA ALA A 365 -1.96 13.55 -6.01
C ALA A 365 -2.66 13.24 -4.69
N VAL A 366 -2.58 12.00 -4.19
CA VAL A 366 -3.16 11.63 -2.90
C VAL A 366 -2.54 12.46 -1.76
N MET A 367 -1.20 12.58 -1.73
CA MET A 367 -0.48 13.35 -0.70
C MET A 367 -0.81 14.85 -0.71
N LEU A 368 -1.15 15.42 -1.86
CA LEU A 368 -1.57 16.82 -1.98
C LEU A 368 -3.05 17.01 -1.68
N VAL A 369 -3.89 16.09 -2.16
CA VAL A 369 -5.34 16.18 -2.03
C VAL A 369 -5.77 15.95 -0.59
N ILE A 370 -5.20 15.00 0.17
CA ILE A 370 -5.63 14.76 1.56
C ILE A 370 -5.52 16.02 2.44
N PRO A 371 -4.35 16.70 2.56
CA PRO A 371 -4.28 17.91 3.37
C PRO A 371 -5.21 19.02 2.88
N LEU A 372 -5.43 19.10 1.56
CA LEU A 372 -6.38 20.03 0.96
C LEU A 372 -7.82 19.71 1.39
N LEU A 373 -8.21 18.44 1.41
CA LEU A 373 -9.52 18.00 1.86
C LEU A 373 -9.72 18.30 3.35
N ASP A 374 -8.76 17.89 4.19
CA ASP A 374 -8.88 17.99 5.65
C ASP A 374 -8.78 19.42 6.17
N ARG A 375 -7.90 20.24 5.59
CA ARG A 375 -7.66 21.61 6.08
C ARG A 375 -8.52 22.66 5.39
N LEU A 376 -8.88 22.44 4.13
CA LEU A 376 -9.63 23.43 3.35
C LEU A 376 -11.06 22.96 3.08
N LEU A 377 -11.27 21.87 2.36
CA LEU A 377 -12.59 21.50 1.84
C LEU A 377 -13.58 21.14 2.95
N TYR A 378 -13.23 20.20 3.85
CA TYR A 378 -14.16 19.73 4.88
C TYR A 378 -14.50 20.83 5.90
N PRO A 379 -13.54 21.62 6.41
CA PRO A 379 -13.87 22.75 7.29
C PRO A 379 -14.71 23.81 6.58
N PHE A 380 -14.46 24.07 5.29
CA PHE A 380 -15.24 25.02 4.50
C PHE A 380 -16.69 24.54 4.30
N CYS A 381 -16.90 23.29 3.89
CA CYS A 381 -18.23 22.69 3.79
C CYS A 381 -18.99 22.72 5.13
N LYS A 382 -18.27 22.51 6.24
CA LYS A 382 -18.83 22.62 7.60
C LYS A 382 -19.23 24.07 7.93
N ARG A 383 -18.43 25.07 7.53
CA ARG A 383 -18.75 26.50 7.71
C ARG A 383 -19.97 26.94 6.89
N ILE A 384 -20.18 26.35 5.71
CA ILE A 384 -21.36 26.60 4.86
C ILE A 384 -22.63 25.89 5.41
N GLY A 385 -22.50 25.04 6.44
CA GLY A 385 -23.62 24.31 7.02
C GLY A 385 -23.99 23.02 6.27
N HIS A 386 -23.18 22.61 5.28
CA HIS A 386 -23.38 21.41 4.49
C HIS A 386 -22.15 20.49 4.58
N PRO A 387 -21.94 19.79 5.72
CA PRO A 387 -20.84 18.83 5.84
C PRO A 387 -21.03 17.68 4.85
N LEU A 388 -19.97 17.36 4.09
CA LEU A 388 -19.98 16.26 3.14
C LEU A 388 -20.09 14.93 3.86
N THR A 389 -21.15 14.17 3.54
CA THR A 389 -21.33 12.79 4.05
C THR A 389 -20.31 11.84 3.42
N HIS A 390 -20.01 10.72 4.09
CA HIS A 390 -19.11 9.70 3.54
C HIS A 390 -19.55 9.21 2.16
N LEU A 391 -20.86 9.02 1.96
CA LEU A 391 -21.39 8.57 0.66
C LEU A 391 -21.23 9.64 -0.44
N GLN A 392 -21.35 10.92 -0.10
CA GLN A 392 -21.10 12.01 -1.06
C GLN A 392 -19.62 12.06 -1.46
N ARG A 393 -18.70 11.85 -0.52
CA ARG A 393 -17.26 11.79 -0.80
C ARG A 393 -16.93 10.64 -1.76
N ILE A 394 -17.44 9.45 -1.48
CA ILE A 394 -17.35 8.29 -2.38
C ILE A 394 -17.87 8.66 -3.78
N GLY A 395 -19.05 9.29 -3.87
CA GLY A 395 -19.63 9.73 -5.14
C GLY A 395 -18.74 10.70 -5.93
N ILE A 396 -18.11 11.67 -5.26
CA ILE A 396 -17.14 12.59 -5.89
C ILE A 396 -15.94 11.81 -6.44
N GLY A 397 -15.43 10.86 -5.66
CA GLY A 397 -14.32 10.01 -6.10
C GLY A 397 -14.65 9.21 -7.36
N PHE A 398 -15.87 8.65 -7.47
CA PHE A 398 -16.37 8.00 -8.68
C PHE A 398 -16.40 8.91 -9.91
N VAL A 399 -16.83 10.16 -9.73
CA VAL A 399 -16.82 11.15 -10.82
C VAL A 399 -15.40 11.45 -11.28
N LEU A 400 -14.45 11.59 -10.36
CA LEU A 400 -13.04 11.84 -10.68
C LEU A 400 -12.41 10.69 -11.46
N VAL A 401 -12.61 9.44 -11.04
CA VAL A 401 -12.09 8.29 -11.81
C VAL A 401 -12.77 8.11 -13.16
N ALA A 402 -14.05 8.48 -13.30
CA ALA A 402 -14.73 8.49 -14.60
C ALA A 402 -14.09 9.53 -15.54
N ILE A 403 -13.78 10.74 -15.04
CA ILE A 403 -13.04 11.76 -15.80
C ILE A 403 -11.68 11.23 -16.25
N SER A 404 -10.96 10.50 -15.40
CA SER A 404 -9.69 9.84 -15.80
C SER A 404 -9.86 8.96 -17.03
N VAL A 405 -10.89 8.11 -17.07
CA VAL A 405 -11.13 7.22 -18.22
C VAL A 405 -11.44 8.01 -19.50
N PHE A 406 -12.22 9.09 -19.41
CA PHE A 406 -12.48 9.97 -20.55
C PHE A 406 -11.20 10.65 -21.05
N VAL A 407 -10.35 11.14 -20.14
CA VAL A 407 -9.05 11.71 -20.49
C VAL A 407 -8.18 10.68 -21.19
N ALA A 408 -8.05 9.47 -20.63
CA ALA A 408 -7.26 8.39 -21.21
C ALA A 408 -7.75 7.99 -22.61
N GLY A 409 -9.06 7.96 -22.83
CA GLY A 409 -9.67 7.74 -24.14
C GLY A 409 -9.33 8.86 -25.14
N GLY A 410 -9.38 10.13 -24.69
CA GLY A 410 -8.97 11.27 -25.50
C GLY A 410 -7.49 11.22 -25.89
N VAL A 411 -6.61 10.93 -24.94
CA VAL A 411 -5.17 10.73 -25.17
C VAL A 411 -4.94 9.60 -26.18
N GLU A 412 -5.68 8.49 -26.08
CA GLU A 412 -5.54 7.37 -27.02
C GLU A 412 -5.93 7.75 -28.46
N ILE A 413 -6.99 8.54 -28.63
CA ILE A 413 -7.41 9.03 -29.94
C ILE A 413 -6.32 9.92 -30.56
N VAL A 414 -5.72 10.81 -29.77
CA VAL A 414 -4.64 11.68 -30.24
C VAL A 414 -3.37 10.88 -30.57
N ARG A 415 -3.00 9.92 -29.72
CA ARG A 415 -1.85 9.03 -29.91
C ARG A 415 -1.93 8.26 -31.23
N LYS A 416 -3.10 7.66 -31.52
CA LYS A 416 -3.33 6.90 -32.78
C LYS A 416 -3.23 7.75 -34.04
N ARG A 417 -3.40 9.07 -33.96
CA ARG A 417 -3.29 10.00 -35.10
C ARG A 417 -1.87 10.44 -35.41
N HIS A 418 -0.94 10.30 -34.46
CA HIS A 418 0.43 10.85 -34.55
C HIS A 418 1.49 9.75 -34.42
N LEU A 419 1.30 8.62 -35.10
CA LEU A 419 2.30 7.54 -35.17
C LEU A 419 3.53 8.01 -35.94
N GLY A 420 4.76 7.67 -35.53
CA GLY A 420 5.90 8.19 -36.27
C GLY A 420 7.28 7.57 -36.09
N PHE A 421 7.60 6.92 -34.96
CA PHE A 421 8.97 6.46 -34.73
C PHE A 421 9.08 5.15 -33.94
N GLU A 422 10.22 4.48 -34.08
CA GLU A 422 10.58 3.32 -33.27
C GLU A 422 11.32 3.79 -32.00
N GLN A 423 10.87 3.29 -30.85
CA GLN A 423 11.46 3.56 -29.55
C GLN A 423 11.83 2.25 -28.89
N LYS A 424 13.06 2.13 -28.40
CA LYS A 424 13.46 1.01 -27.54
C LYS A 424 13.02 1.30 -26.10
N VAL A 425 12.35 0.35 -25.46
CA VAL A 425 11.93 0.39 -24.05
C VAL A 425 12.31 -0.94 -23.41
N GLY A 426 13.27 -0.92 -22.47
CA GLY A 426 13.94 -2.15 -22.05
C GLY A 426 14.63 -2.80 -23.25
N ASP A 427 14.40 -4.09 -23.50
CA ASP A 427 14.96 -4.82 -24.65
C ASP A 427 14.03 -4.90 -25.87
N GLU A 428 12.82 -4.32 -25.78
CA GLU A 428 11.82 -4.37 -26.84
C GLU A 428 11.78 -3.07 -27.66
N VAL A 429 11.46 -3.20 -28.96
CA VAL A 429 11.29 -2.06 -29.87
C VAL A 429 9.79 -1.84 -30.12
N PHE A 430 9.29 -0.67 -29.71
CA PHE A 430 7.91 -0.28 -29.85
C PHE A 430 7.72 0.79 -30.92
N TYR A 431 6.74 0.60 -31.80
CA TYR A 431 6.28 1.66 -32.69
C TYR A 431 5.45 2.67 -31.89
N SER A 432 6.00 3.87 -31.74
CA SER A 432 5.57 4.91 -30.81
C SER A 432 5.05 6.14 -31.53
N ALA A 433 4.14 6.85 -30.85
CA ALA A 433 3.58 8.10 -31.33
C ALA A 433 4.43 9.29 -30.89
N ASN A 434 4.48 10.34 -31.71
CA ASN A 434 5.09 11.65 -31.41
C ASN A 434 4.24 12.46 -30.42
N VAL A 435 3.84 11.83 -29.31
CA VAL A 435 3.04 12.43 -28.24
C VAL A 435 3.72 12.07 -26.93
N SER A 436 4.16 13.08 -26.19
CA SER A 436 4.85 12.86 -24.91
C SER A 436 3.96 12.11 -23.93
N VAL A 437 4.54 11.14 -23.23
CA VAL A 437 3.87 10.35 -22.19
C VAL A 437 3.31 11.22 -21.04
N LEU A 438 3.85 12.43 -20.87
CA LEU A 438 3.35 13.40 -19.87
C LEU A 438 1.90 13.84 -20.11
N TRP A 439 1.34 13.61 -21.30
CA TRP A 439 -0.10 13.80 -21.56
C TRP A 439 -0.99 12.89 -20.71
N GLN A 440 -0.45 11.81 -20.14
CA GLN A 440 -1.16 10.95 -19.20
C GLN A 440 -1.22 11.51 -17.78
N VAL A 441 -0.43 12.53 -17.42
CA VAL A 441 -0.39 13.09 -16.05
C VAL A 441 -1.80 13.41 -15.50
N PRO A 442 -2.73 14.03 -16.24
CA PRO A 442 -4.06 14.33 -15.73
C PRO A 442 -4.86 13.08 -15.38
N GLN A 443 -4.76 11.99 -16.16
CA GLN A 443 -5.52 10.76 -15.89
C GLN A 443 -5.03 10.08 -14.60
N PHE A 444 -3.71 9.99 -14.38
CA PHE A 444 -3.15 9.48 -13.13
C PHE A 444 -3.50 10.38 -11.93
N PHE A 445 -3.46 11.71 -12.11
CA PHE A 445 -3.84 12.66 -11.07
C PHE A 445 -5.32 12.51 -10.66
N PHE A 446 -6.23 12.38 -11.63
CA PHE A 446 -7.66 12.20 -11.34
C PHE A 446 -7.96 10.90 -10.62
N VAL A 447 -7.24 9.81 -10.93
CA VAL A 447 -7.34 8.57 -10.16
C VAL A 447 -6.90 8.78 -8.72
N GLY A 448 -5.74 9.41 -8.48
CA GLY A 448 -5.24 9.66 -7.12
C GLY A 448 -6.10 10.64 -6.32
N ALA A 449 -6.63 11.67 -6.97
CA ALA A 449 -7.63 12.54 -6.34
C ALA A 449 -8.90 11.75 -5.99
N GLY A 450 -9.39 10.90 -6.89
CA GLY A 450 -10.54 10.04 -6.65
C GLY A 450 -10.33 9.03 -5.52
N GLU A 451 -9.11 8.50 -5.40
CA GLU A 451 -8.68 7.65 -4.29
C GLU A 451 -8.79 8.38 -2.96
N ALA A 452 -8.22 9.58 -2.85
CA ALA A 452 -8.30 10.39 -1.63
C ALA A 452 -9.75 10.67 -1.16
N PHE A 453 -10.72 10.75 -2.09
CA PHE A 453 -12.14 10.89 -1.75
C PHE A 453 -12.84 9.58 -1.38
N THR A 454 -12.40 8.45 -1.94
CA THR A 454 -13.12 7.16 -1.87
C THR A 454 -12.58 6.25 -0.78
N SER A 455 -11.25 6.18 -0.61
CA SER A 455 -10.59 5.23 0.28
C SER A 455 -10.11 5.83 1.61
N ILE A 456 -10.02 7.15 1.69
CA ILE A 456 -9.49 7.87 2.85
C ILE A 456 -10.59 8.78 3.38
N SER A 457 -11.21 8.39 4.50
CA SER A 457 -12.40 9.06 5.00
C SER A 457 -12.47 9.14 6.51
#